data_AF-A0A4R6X9H3-F1
#
_entry.id   AF-A0A4R6X9H3-F1
#
_cell.length_a   1.000
_cell.length_b   1.000
_cell.length_c   1.000
_cell.angle_alpha   90.00
_cell.angle_beta   90.00
_cell.angle_gamma   90.00
#
_symmetry.space_group_name_H-M   'P 1'
#
loop_
_entity.id
_entity.type
_entity.pdbx_description
1 polymer ?
#
loop_
_entity_poly.entity_id
_entity_poly.type
_entity_poly.pdbx_seq_one_letter_code
_entity_poly.pdbx_strand_id
1 'polypeptide(L)' 'MVLFFPNQQALDCISDSGQVLGQIVFQGGQDEYSFAAAQSVLLTEAEQSSIAAKLAQLMTGQSSIPMQDDD' A
#
# COMPACT_ATOMS: atom_id res chain seq x y z
N MET A 1 10.52 6.96 6.51
CA MET A 1 10.27 6.46 5.13
C MET A 1 9.29 5.29 5.20
N VAL A 2 8.46 5.07 4.19
CA VAL A 2 7.58 3.89 4.14
C VAL A 2 8.08 2.92 3.07
N LEU A 3 8.26 1.66 3.46
CA LEU A 3 8.58 0.55 2.57
C LEU A 3 7.28 -0.10 2.11
N PHE A 4 7.25 -0.50 0.84
CA PHE A 4 6.08 -1.07 0.20
C PHE A 4 6.41 -2.45 -0.35
N PHE A 5 5.76 -3.51 0.14
CA PHE A 5 6.02 -4.89 -0.25
C PHE A 5 4.80 -5.51 -0.93
N PRO A 6 4.90 -6.00 -2.17
CA PRO A 6 3.78 -6.64 -2.85
C PRO A 6 3.46 -8.01 -2.22
N ASN A 7 2.18 -8.30 -2.05
CA ASN A 7 1.66 -9.56 -1.52
C ASN A 7 0.37 -9.92 -2.25
N GLN A 8 0.42 -10.89 -3.17
CA GLN A 8 -0.66 -11.43 -4.02
C GLN A 8 -1.63 -10.40 -4.68
N GLN A 9 -2.38 -9.61 -3.90
CA GLN A 9 -3.30 -8.54 -4.35
C GLN A 9 -3.27 -7.28 -3.47
N ALA A 10 -2.30 -7.18 -2.57
CA ALA A 10 -2.10 -6.08 -1.64
C ALA A 10 -0.63 -5.63 -1.64
N LEU A 11 -0.40 -4.49 -1.01
CA LEU A 11 0.91 -3.88 -0.84
C LEU A 11 1.06 -3.51 0.63
N ASP A 12 1.89 -4.25 1.35
CA ASP A 12 2.15 -4.01 2.76
C ASP A 12 2.96 -2.72 2.92
N CYS A 13 2.47 -1.81 3.76
CA CYS A 13 3.11 -0.56 4.11
C CYS A 13 3.84 -0.74 5.45
N ILE A 14 5.16 -0.63 5.46
CA ILE A 14 5.99 -0.84 6.65
C ILE A 14 6.80 0.43 6.91
N SER A 15 6.86 0.89 8.16
CA SER A 15 7.71 2.01 8.55
C SER A 15 9.19 1.67 8.43
N ASP A 16 10.05 2.68 8.53
CA ASP A 16 11.50 2.49 8.64
C ASP A 16 11.93 1.76 9.93
N SER A 17 11.12 1.82 10.98
CA SER A 17 11.29 1.04 12.21
C SER A 17 10.85 -0.42 12.10
N GLY A 18 10.33 -0.85 10.94
CA GLY A 18 9.85 -2.21 10.71
C GLY A 18 8.44 -2.47 11.24
N GLN A 19 7.70 -1.43 11.60
CA GLN A 19 6.31 -1.55 12.07
C GLN A 19 5.36 -1.60 10.87
N VAL A 20 4.45 -2.58 10.87
CA VAL A 20 3.39 -2.65 9.86
C VAL A 20 2.39 -1.52 10.11
N LEU A 21 2.27 -0.62 9.12
CA LEU A 21 1.37 0.53 9.15
C LEU A 21 -0.02 0.16 8.62
N GLY A 22 -0.09 -0.84 7.75
CA GLY A 22 -1.30 -1.28 7.08
C GLY A 22 -0.97 -1.83 5.70
N GLN A 23 -1.97 -1.91 4.83
CA GLN A 23 -1.82 -2.43 3.47
C GLN A 23 -2.66 -1.63 2.49
N ILE A 24 -2.14 -1.39 1.29
CA ILE A 24 -2.92 -0.92 0.15
C ILE A 24 -3.50 -2.15 -0.55
N VAL A 25 -4.80 -2.17 -0.80
CA VAL A 25 -5.50 -3.31 -1.41
C VAL A 25 -6.19 -2.84 -2.68
N PHE A 26 -6.12 -3.64 -3.74
CA PHE A 26 -6.91 -3.41 -4.93
C PHE A 26 -8.36 -3.90 -4.73
N GLN A 27 -9.31 -2.98 -4.84
CA GLN A 27 -10.75 -3.25 -4.77
C GLN A 27 -11.28 -3.50 -6.18
N GLY A 28 -11.20 -4.74 -6.65
CA GLY A 28 -11.62 -5.11 -8.01
C GLY A 28 -13.08 -4.81 -8.35
N GLY A 29 -13.96 -4.64 -7.34
CA GLY A 29 -15.34 -4.22 -7.57
C GLY A 29 -15.50 -2.74 -7.93
N GLN A 30 -14.51 -1.91 -7.62
CA GLN A 30 -14.51 -0.46 -7.90
C GLN A 30 -13.34 -0.04 -8.81
N ASP A 31 -12.48 -0.98 -9.21
CA ASP A 31 -11.25 -0.73 -9.98
C ASP A 31 -10.33 0.30 -9.32
N GLU A 32 -10.28 0.29 -7.98
CA GLU A 32 -9.63 1.30 -7.17
C GLU A 32 -8.71 0.68 -6.10
N TYR A 33 -7.60 1.32 -5.81
CA TYR A 33 -6.74 1.02 -4.66
C TYR A 33 -7.17 1.77 -3.41
N SER A 34 -7.27 1.09 -2.27
CA SER A 34 -7.57 1.70 -0.97
C SER A 34 -6.57 1.30 0.09
N PHE A 35 -6.24 2.21 1.00
CA PHE A 35 -5.37 1.93 2.14
C PHE A 35 -6.18 1.47 3.35
N ALA A 36 -5.87 0.29 3.86
CA ALA A 36 -6.39 -0.27 5.09
C ALA A 36 -5.33 -0.16 6.19
N ALA A 37 -5.56 0.72 7.17
CA ALA A 37 -4.65 0.91 8.29
C ALA A 37 -4.61 -0.32 9.21
N ALA A 38 -3.42 -0.64 9.75
CA ALA A 38 -3.27 -1.63 10.80
C ALA A 38 -3.91 -1.12 12.10
N GLN A 39 -4.46 -2.03 12.90
CA GLN A 39 -5.13 -1.66 14.16
C GLN A 39 -4.16 -0.94 15.10
N SER A 40 -4.64 0.15 15.69
CA SER A 40 -3.92 0.93 16.71
C SER A 40 -2.62 1.61 16.26
N VAL A 41 -2.39 1.75 14.95
CA VAL A 41 -1.26 2.52 14.41
C VAL A 41 -1.70 3.95 14.09
N LEU A 42 -1.04 4.93 14.73
CA LEU A 42 -1.16 6.34 14.36
C LEU A 42 -0.09 6.66 13.31
N LEU A 43 -0.54 6.99 12.10
CA LEU A 43 0.35 7.40 11.03
C LEU A 43 0.79 8.86 11.24
N THR A 44 2.08 9.10 11.15
CA THR A 44 2.64 10.44 11.02
C THR A 44 2.24 11.08 9.68
N GLU A 45 2.27 12.41 9.60
CA GLU A 45 1.97 13.13 8.35
C GLU A 45 2.88 12.69 7.19
N ALA A 46 4.15 12.38 7.49
CA ALA A 46 5.11 11.88 6.51
C ALA A 46 4.72 10.51 5.95
N GLU A 47 4.27 9.59 6.82
CA GLU A 47 3.80 8.26 6.41
C GLU A 47 2.52 8.36 5.60
N GLN A 48 1.56 9.19 6.04
CA GLN A 48 0.32 9.44 5.31
C GLN A 48 0.61 10.00 3.91
N SER A 49 1.50 10.99 3.80
CA SER A 49 1.90 11.56 2.51
C SER A 49 2.56 10.52 1.61
N SER A 50 3.43 9.67 2.16
CA SER A 50 4.09 8.61 1.39
C SER A 50 3.11 7.56 0.88
N ILE A 51 2.13 7.16 1.71
CA ILE A 51 1.07 6.21 1.34
C ILE A 51 0.15 6.83 0.28
N ALA A 52 -0.25 8.09 0.44
CA ALA A 52 -1.09 8.80 -0.52
C ALA A 52 -0.42 8.94 -1.89
N ALA A 53 0.88 9.27 -1.92
CA ALA A 53 1.66 9.32 -3.15
C ALA A 53 1.70 7.95 -3.84
N LYS A 54 1.88 6.86 -3.07
CA LYS A 54 1.88 5.50 -3.62
C LYS A 54 0.52 5.09 -4.17
N LEU A 55 -0.58 5.43 -3.49
CA LEU A 55 -1.95 5.23 -4.00
C LEU A 55 -2.16 5.93 -5.35
N ALA A 56 -1.75 7.20 -5.47
CA ALA A 56 -1.88 7.94 -6.73
C ALA A 56 -1.08 7.31 -7.88
N GLN A 57 0.12 6.76 -7.60
CA GLN A 57 0.91 6.05 -8.60
C GLN A 57 0.25 4.75 -9.07
N LEU A 58 -0.40 4.01 -8.15
CA LEU A 58 -1.15 2.80 -8.48
C LEU A 58 -2.39 3.12 -9.34
N MET A 59 -3.15 4.16 -8.98
CA MET A 59 -4.33 4.60 -9.74
C MET A 59 -4.01 5.12 -11.14
N THR A 60 -2.85 5.74 -11.32
CA THR A 60 -2.42 6.29 -12.62
C THR A 60 -1.75 5.23 -13.52
N GLY A 61 -1.67 3.97 -13.07
CA GLY A 61 -1.01 2.89 -13.79
C GLY A 61 0.52 3.04 -13.90
N GLN A 62 1.10 4.02 -13.20
CA GLN A 62 2.55 4.22 -13.14
C GLN A 62 3.25 3.14 -12.30
N SER A 63 2.48 2.44 -11.48
CA SER A 63 2.89 1.21 -10.82
C SER A 63 1.72 0.24 -10.82
N SER A 64 1.99 -1.04 -11.07
CA SER A 64 1.06 -2.13 -10.80
C SER A 64 1.56 -2.92 -9.59
N ILE A 65 0.65 -3.47 -8.81
CA ILE A 65 1.03 -4.55 -7.89
C ILE A 65 1.34 -5.76 -8.79
N PRO A 66 2.59 -6.26 -8.84
CA PRO A 66 2.88 -7.44 -9.61
C PRO A 66 2.01 -8.58 -9.07
N MET A 67 1.12 -9.12 -9.91
CA MET A 67 0.56 -10.43 -9.65
C MET A 67 1.76 -11.37 -9.55
N GLN A 68 1.89 -12.08 -8.43
CA GLN A 68 2.81 -13.20 -8.40
C GLN A 68 2.23 -14.23 -9.37
N ASP A 69 2.84 -14.37 -10.54
CA ASP A 69 2.64 -15.54 -11.38
C ASP A 69 3.21 -16.71 -10.57
N ASP A 70 2.32 -17.49 -9.95
CA ASP A 70 2.61 -18.80 -9.39
C ASP A 70 2.88 -19.76 -10.57
N ASP A 71 4.08 -19.71 -11.14
CA ASP A 71 4.60 -20.70 -12.11
C ASP A 71 5.87 -21.39 -11.54
#